data_AF-W0FR77-F1
#
_entry.id   AF-W0FR77-F1
#
_cell.length_a   1.000
_cell.length_b   1.000
_cell.length_c   1.000
_cell.angle_alpha   90.00
_cell.angle_beta   90.00
_cell.angle_gamma   90.00
#
_symmetry.space_group_name_H-M   'P 1'
#
loop_
_entity.id
_entity.type
_entity.pdbx_description
1 polymer ?
#
loop_
_entity_poly.entity_id
_entity_poly.type
_entity_poly.pdbx_seq_one_letter_code
_entity_poly.pdbx_strand_id
1 'polypeptide(L)'
;MIALTLAAGLTGCGIAPWAGQQNSTPSPTMTTPSAVPTPVSNDLSSGSTQRTVKSGSVTATVNYWSTLSMDRWKAGALKPISLSLTTTVDPNDGQKVYLQSATMTAIPQGSNGETFPALSPQSDTSTVPPGYLALSPYSYSQTFTIGEVPQGATSVQIQFTYDFLVQTTPTSSEYAKQTGSDLLSVAIAQG
;
A
#
# COMPACT_ATOMS: atom_id res chain seq x y z
N MET A 1 -43.23 8.37 76.73
CA MET A 1 -43.22 9.84 76.62
C MET A 1 -42.99 10.18 75.15
N ILE A 2 -43.95 10.87 74.50
CA ILE A 2 -43.88 11.52 73.17
C ILE A 2 -43.72 10.54 71.97
N ALA A 3 -44.70 10.24 71.09
CA ALA A 3 -45.66 11.03 70.29
C ALA A 3 -45.05 11.77 69.07
N LEU A 4 -45.22 11.20 67.86
CA LEU A 4 -45.61 11.91 66.61
C LEU A 4 -46.01 10.85 65.53
N THR A 5 -47.29 10.58 65.22
CA THR A 5 -48.23 11.26 64.27
C THR A 5 -47.65 11.48 62.86
N LEU A 6 -48.28 11.12 61.72
CA LEU A 6 -49.66 11.37 61.19
C LEU A 6 -49.84 10.42 59.96
N ALA A 7 -50.90 9.60 59.81
CA ALA A 7 -52.23 9.87 59.19
C ALA A 7 -52.17 10.36 57.72
N ALA A 8 -53.05 10.02 56.76
CA ALA A 8 -54.21 9.13 56.63
C ALA A 8 -54.75 9.29 55.17
N GLY A 9 -55.44 8.27 54.64
CA GLY A 9 -56.58 8.36 53.69
C GLY A 9 -56.30 8.95 52.29
N LEU A 10 -57.05 8.67 51.21
CA LEU A 10 -58.35 8.06 51.04
C LEU A 10 -58.41 7.27 49.72
N THR A 11 -59.43 6.42 49.70
CA THR A 11 -59.95 5.53 48.66
C THR A 11 -60.30 6.17 47.32
N GLY A 12 -60.06 5.41 46.25
CA GLY A 12 -61.01 5.17 45.16
C GLY A 12 -60.97 6.14 43.96
N CYS A 13 -60.68 5.60 42.77
CA CYS A 13 -61.52 5.73 41.56
C CYS A 13 -60.90 4.92 40.40
N GLY A 14 -61.76 4.32 39.58
CA GLY A 14 -61.45 3.19 38.70
C GLY A 14 -60.54 3.46 37.51
N ILE A 15 -59.98 2.35 36.99
CA ILE A 15 -59.28 2.26 35.71
C ILE A 15 -60.15 2.86 34.59
N ALA A 16 -59.56 3.77 33.83
CA ALA A 16 -60.24 4.46 32.76
C ALA A 16 -60.54 3.50 31.57
N PRO A 17 -61.75 3.55 30.99
CA PRO A 17 -62.24 2.56 30.03
C PRO A 17 -61.64 2.70 28.62
N TRP A 18 -60.66 3.57 28.41
CA TRP A 18 -59.94 3.73 27.14
C TRP A 18 -58.66 2.89 27.06
N ALA A 19 -58.39 2.00 28.03
CA ALA A 19 -57.35 0.98 27.96
C ALA A 19 -57.70 -0.17 26.98
N GLY A 20 -58.22 0.21 25.81
CA GLY A 20 -58.50 -0.65 24.68
C GLY A 20 -57.65 -0.21 23.49
N GLN A 21 -56.85 -1.16 23.01
CA GLN A 21 -56.29 -1.26 21.66
C GLN A 21 -54.83 -0.80 21.44
N GLN A 22 -54.11 -1.75 20.83
CA GLN A 22 -52.71 -1.75 20.46
C GLN A 22 -52.34 -0.57 19.58
N ASN A 23 -51.10 -0.08 19.71
CA ASN A 23 -50.34 0.30 18.55
C ASN A 23 -48.85 0.05 18.83
N SER A 24 -48.33 -1.06 18.28
CA SER A 24 -46.89 -1.30 18.23
C SER A 24 -46.25 -0.18 17.42
N THR A 25 -45.62 0.78 18.10
CA THR A 25 -44.82 1.82 17.45
C THR A 25 -43.70 1.12 16.69
N PRO A 26 -43.53 1.35 15.37
CA PRO A 26 -42.36 0.84 14.67
C PRO A 26 -41.12 1.47 15.30
N SER A 27 -40.23 0.62 15.82
CA SER A 27 -38.89 1.03 16.23
C SER A 27 -38.21 1.67 15.02
N PRO A 28 -37.60 2.86 15.12
CA PRO A 28 -36.85 3.43 14.01
C PRO A 28 -35.74 2.45 13.64
N THR A 29 -35.80 1.90 12.43
CA THR A 29 -34.67 1.17 11.86
C THR A 29 -33.51 2.16 11.77
N MET A 30 -32.54 2.03 12.69
CA MET A 30 -31.26 2.71 12.53
C MET A 30 -30.66 2.17 11.23
N THR A 31 -30.73 2.96 10.16
CA THR A 31 -29.88 2.77 8.99
C THR A 31 -28.45 2.96 9.49
N THR A 32 -27.74 1.85 9.68
CA THR A 32 -26.30 1.88 9.87
C THR A 32 -25.70 2.71 8.73
N PRO A 33 -24.96 3.80 9.03
CA PRO A 33 -24.28 4.55 7.99
C PRO A 33 -23.42 3.58 7.20
N SER A 34 -23.65 3.50 5.89
CA SER A 34 -22.77 2.76 4.99
C SER A 34 -21.37 3.35 5.17
N ALA A 35 -20.42 2.53 5.61
CA ALA A 35 -19.06 3.00 5.85
C ALA A 35 -18.51 3.60 4.55
N VAL A 36 -18.13 4.87 4.59
CA VAL A 36 -17.48 5.52 3.45
C VAL A 36 -16.17 4.76 3.20
N PRO A 37 -15.93 4.22 1.98
CA PRO A 37 -14.69 3.52 1.67
C PRO A 37 -13.51 4.44 1.94
N THR A 38 -12.50 3.95 2.66
CA THR A 38 -11.26 4.72 2.83
C THR A 38 -10.60 4.88 1.46
N PRO A 39 -10.14 6.10 1.10
CA PRO A 39 -9.45 6.31 -0.16
C PRO A 39 -8.25 5.37 -0.27
N VAL A 40 -8.17 4.65 -1.39
CA VAL A 40 -7.00 3.84 -1.73
C VAL A 40 -5.81 4.78 -1.96
N SER A 41 -4.68 4.52 -1.31
CA SER A 41 -3.44 5.26 -1.58
C SER A 41 -2.99 5.00 -3.02
N ASN A 42 -2.68 6.05 -3.77
CA ASN A 42 -2.19 5.96 -5.14
C ASN A 42 -0.91 6.79 -5.31
N ASP A 43 0.23 6.11 -5.18
CA ASP A 43 1.55 6.71 -5.31
C ASP A 43 1.82 7.25 -6.72
N LEU A 44 1.16 6.71 -7.76
CA LEU A 44 1.30 7.15 -9.15
C LEU A 44 0.16 8.09 -9.60
N SER A 45 -0.59 8.68 -8.67
CA SER A 45 -1.71 9.57 -8.98
C SER A 45 -1.35 10.76 -9.89
N SER A 46 -0.11 11.26 -9.80
CA SER A 46 0.41 12.33 -10.68
C SER A 46 1.11 11.81 -11.96
N GLY A 47 1.10 10.50 -12.18
CA GLY A 47 1.81 9.81 -13.26
C GLY A 47 3.21 9.30 -12.87
N SER A 48 3.84 9.89 -11.85
CA SER A 48 5.14 9.46 -11.35
C SER A 48 5.30 9.72 -9.84
N THR A 49 6.28 9.06 -9.23
CA THR A 49 6.70 9.31 -7.85
C THR A 49 8.20 9.08 -7.69
N GLN A 50 8.83 9.82 -6.78
CA GLN A 50 10.22 9.61 -6.39
C GLN A 50 10.28 9.07 -4.97
N ARG A 51 11.17 8.10 -4.76
CA ARG A 51 11.35 7.40 -3.48
C ARG A 51 12.83 7.28 -3.17
N THR A 52 13.13 7.17 -1.88
CA THR A 52 14.48 6.92 -1.38
C THR A 52 14.49 5.60 -0.66
N VAL A 53 15.35 4.68 -1.11
CA VAL A 53 15.54 3.37 -0.51
C VAL A 53 16.95 3.32 0.10
N LYS A 54 17.02 3.25 1.43
CA LYS A 54 18.30 3.14 2.14
C LYS A 54 18.57 1.69 2.53
N SER A 55 19.77 1.20 2.24
CA SER A 55 20.26 -0.09 2.70
C SER A 55 21.73 0.07 3.05
N GLY A 56 22.12 -0.20 4.30
CA GLY A 56 23.51 -0.02 4.74
C GLY A 56 24.07 1.37 4.40
N SER A 57 25.19 1.39 3.66
CA SER A 57 25.86 2.59 3.18
C SER A 57 25.27 3.15 1.87
N VAL A 58 24.42 2.39 1.18
CA VAL A 58 23.80 2.81 -0.08
C VAL A 58 22.48 3.53 0.18
N THR A 59 22.33 4.66 -0.51
CA THR A 59 21.04 5.34 -0.66
C THR A 59 20.68 5.35 -2.14
N ALA A 60 19.59 4.68 -2.50
CA ALA A 60 19.06 4.68 -3.86
C ALA A 60 17.94 5.71 -3.97
N THR A 61 18.04 6.59 -4.96
CA THR A 61 16.94 7.44 -5.41
C THR A 61 16.29 6.77 -6.60
N VAL A 62 15.00 6.46 -6.48
CA VAL A 62 14.23 5.74 -7.50
C VAL A 62 13.07 6.60 -7.95
N ASN A 63 12.97 6.85 -9.25
CA ASN A 63 11.77 7.41 -9.86
C ASN A 63 10.96 6.28 -10.47
N TYR A 64 9.69 6.20 -10.12
CA TYR A 64 8.72 5.26 -10.68
C TYR A 64 7.69 6.02 -11.51
N TRP A 65 7.29 5.46 -12.63
CA TRP A 65 6.21 6.01 -13.44
C TRP A 65 5.49 4.91 -14.23
N SER A 66 4.32 5.24 -14.75
CA SER A 66 3.65 4.42 -15.75
C SER A 66 3.47 5.21 -17.03
N THR A 67 3.72 4.59 -18.17
CA THR A 67 3.34 5.15 -19.48
C THR A 67 1.84 4.98 -19.76
N LEU A 68 1.16 4.14 -18.98
CA LEU A 68 -0.28 3.96 -19.01
C LEU A 68 -0.92 4.93 -18.01
N SER A 69 -1.85 5.76 -18.48
CA SER A 69 -2.57 6.70 -17.62
C SER A 69 -3.39 5.98 -16.55
N MET A 70 -3.55 6.58 -15.37
CA MET A 70 -4.15 5.90 -14.22
C MET A 70 -5.62 5.48 -14.44
N ASP A 71 -6.37 6.20 -15.29
CA ASP A 71 -7.73 5.82 -15.73
C ASP A 71 -7.78 4.54 -16.58
N ARG A 72 -6.63 4.14 -17.14
CA ARG A 72 -6.45 2.92 -17.93
C ARG A 72 -5.87 1.76 -17.13
N TRP A 73 -5.49 1.97 -15.88
CA TRP A 73 -5.07 0.90 -14.97
C TRP A 73 -6.28 0.07 -14.52
N LYS A 74 -6.82 -0.76 -15.41
CA LYS A 74 -8.03 -1.57 -15.19
C LYS A 74 -7.69 -3.03 -14.87
N ALA A 75 -8.67 -3.74 -14.29
CA ALA A 75 -8.62 -5.19 -14.15
C ALA A 75 -8.50 -5.88 -15.52
N GLY A 76 -7.80 -7.02 -15.57
CA GLY A 76 -7.57 -7.77 -16.82
C GLY A 76 -6.63 -7.12 -17.85
N ALA A 77 -6.17 -5.88 -17.65
CA ALA A 77 -5.20 -5.24 -18.54
C ALA A 77 -3.76 -5.43 -18.04
N LEU A 78 -2.79 -5.52 -18.96
CA LEU A 78 -1.36 -5.43 -18.60
C LEU A 78 -1.01 -3.98 -18.25
N LYS A 79 -0.25 -3.79 -17.16
CA LYS A 79 0.09 -2.45 -16.65
C LYS A 79 1.62 -2.29 -16.61
N PRO A 80 2.21 -1.43 -17.46
CA PRO A 80 3.64 -1.18 -17.42
C PRO A 80 4.00 -0.28 -16.23
N ILE A 81 5.05 -0.64 -15.51
CA ILE A 81 5.70 0.21 -14.52
C ILE A 81 7.18 0.34 -14.86
N SER A 82 7.59 1.57 -15.10
CA SER A 82 8.96 1.91 -15.43
C SER A 82 9.63 2.54 -14.22
N LEU A 83 10.95 2.35 -14.12
CA LEU A 83 11.75 2.99 -13.09
C LEU A 83 13.09 3.46 -13.62
N SER A 84 13.65 4.46 -12.95
CA SER A 84 15.05 4.88 -13.06
C SER A 84 15.65 4.94 -11.65
N LEU A 85 16.83 4.38 -11.47
CA LEU A 85 17.49 4.24 -10.18
C LEU A 85 18.92 4.77 -10.28
N THR A 86 19.28 5.65 -9.34
CA THR A 86 20.65 6.10 -9.10
C THR A 86 20.99 5.93 -7.64
N THR A 87 22.24 5.62 -7.33
CA THR A 87 22.69 5.44 -5.95
C THR A 87 23.76 6.45 -5.55
N THR A 88 23.84 6.68 -4.24
CA THR A 88 24.98 7.29 -3.55
C THR A 88 25.48 6.31 -2.47
N VAL A 89 26.74 6.47 -2.05
CA VAL A 89 27.36 5.68 -0.97
C VAL A 89 27.91 6.61 0.10
N ASP A 90 27.78 6.22 1.37
CA ASP A 90 28.26 6.97 2.54
C ASP A 90 29.01 6.04 3.53
N PRO A 91 30.29 6.30 3.88
CA PRO A 91 31.13 7.36 3.33
C PRO A 91 31.45 7.16 1.85
N ASN A 92 31.68 8.26 1.14
CA ASN A 92 32.09 8.23 -0.26
C ASN A 92 33.62 8.35 -0.38
N ASP A 93 34.32 7.25 -0.13
CA ASP A 93 35.78 7.19 -0.25
C ASP A 93 36.24 6.77 -1.66
N GLY A 94 35.32 6.70 -2.63
CA GLY A 94 35.58 6.27 -4.00
C GLY A 94 35.17 4.82 -4.31
N GLN A 95 34.49 4.14 -3.40
CA GLN A 95 33.88 2.83 -3.64
C GLN A 95 32.84 2.92 -4.77
N LYS A 96 32.73 1.86 -5.58
CA LYS A 96 31.65 1.70 -6.56
C LYS A 96 30.47 0.94 -5.98
N VAL A 97 29.28 1.26 -6.49
CA VAL A 97 28.03 0.58 -6.17
C VAL A 97 27.47 -0.03 -7.45
N TYR A 98 27.22 -1.33 -7.41
CA TYR A 98 26.68 -2.10 -8.53
C TYR A 98 25.32 -2.64 -8.15
N LEU A 99 24.36 -2.61 -9.08
CA LEU A 99 23.09 -3.32 -8.96
C LEU A 99 23.29 -4.74 -9.49
N GLN A 100 23.05 -5.73 -8.65
CA GLN A 100 23.07 -7.15 -9.03
C GLN A 100 21.71 -7.57 -9.58
N SER A 101 20.63 -7.18 -8.93
CA SER A 101 19.27 -7.49 -9.40
C SER A 101 18.24 -6.46 -8.95
N ALA A 102 17.19 -6.31 -9.75
CA ALA A 102 15.95 -5.64 -9.40
C ALA A 102 14.80 -6.62 -9.60
N THR A 103 14.00 -6.84 -8.56
CA THR A 103 12.84 -7.73 -8.58
C THR A 103 11.57 -6.96 -8.27
N MET A 104 10.51 -7.22 -9.04
CA MET A 104 9.17 -6.68 -8.85
C MET A 104 8.19 -7.82 -8.59
N THR A 105 7.38 -7.67 -7.55
CA THR A 105 6.24 -8.54 -7.26
C THR A 105 4.99 -7.69 -7.07
N ALA A 106 3.90 -8.06 -7.74
CA ALA A 106 2.63 -7.36 -7.64
C ALA A 106 1.62 -8.19 -6.84
N ILE A 107 0.92 -7.57 -5.90
CA ILE A 107 -0.04 -8.20 -5.00
C ILE A 107 -1.37 -7.44 -5.11
N PRO A 108 -2.34 -7.94 -5.89
CA PRO A 108 -3.64 -7.29 -6.02
C PRO A 108 -4.39 -7.30 -4.69
N GLN A 109 -5.10 -6.22 -4.40
CA GLN A 109 -5.94 -6.08 -3.20
C GLN A 109 -7.35 -5.70 -3.63
N GLY A 110 -8.36 -6.31 -3.00
CA GLY A 110 -9.77 -6.02 -3.20
C GLY A 110 -10.32 -5.03 -2.17
N SER A 111 -11.63 -4.88 -2.16
CA SER A 111 -12.33 -4.07 -1.15
C SER A 111 -12.47 -4.82 0.18
N ASN A 112 -12.62 -4.10 1.30
CA ASN A 112 -12.97 -4.68 2.61
C ASN A 112 -12.01 -5.79 3.11
N GLY A 113 -10.73 -5.70 2.76
CA GLY A 113 -9.72 -6.68 3.19
C GLY A 113 -9.67 -7.96 2.35
N GLU A 114 -10.37 -8.01 1.21
CA GLU A 114 -10.18 -9.07 0.22
C GLU A 114 -8.74 -9.05 -0.31
N THR A 115 -8.08 -10.21 -0.30
CA THR A 115 -6.70 -10.38 -0.77
C THR A 115 -6.65 -11.35 -1.93
N PHE A 116 -5.83 -11.04 -2.94
CA PHE A 116 -5.56 -11.95 -4.04
C PHE A 116 -4.15 -12.54 -3.93
N PRO A 117 -3.87 -13.69 -4.56
CA PRO A 117 -2.52 -14.21 -4.66
C PRO A 117 -1.58 -13.20 -5.32
N ALA A 118 -0.33 -13.16 -4.85
CA ALA A 118 0.72 -12.41 -5.53
C ALA A 118 0.92 -12.96 -6.96
N LEU A 119 1.13 -12.05 -7.90
CA LEU A 119 1.55 -12.40 -9.25
C LEU A 119 2.99 -12.93 -9.24
N SER A 120 3.37 -13.69 -10.27
CA SER A 120 4.73 -14.20 -10.40
C SER A 120 5.74 -13.05 -10.40
N PRO A 121 6.82 -13.15 -9.60
CA PRO A 121 7.84 -12.12 -9.55
C PRO A 121 8.55 -12.00 -10.91
N GLN A 122 8.92 -10.78 -11.25
CA GLN A 122 9.75 -10.47 -12.41
C GLN A 122 11.09 -9.94 -11.92
N SER A 123 12.19 -10.49 -12.41
CA SER A 123 13.53 -10.09 -12.00
C SER A 123 14.36 -9.74 -13.22
N ASP A 124 15.07 -8.62 -13.13
CA ASP A 124 16.23 -8.33 -13.97
C ASP A 124 17.48 -8.58 -13.13
N THR A 125 18.36 -9.45 -13.60
CA THR A 125 19.59 -9.84 -12.91
C THR A 125 20.76 -9.59 -13.85
N SER A 126 21.79 -8.91 -13.34
CA SER A 126 22.97 -8.56 -14.12
C SER A 126 23.62 -9.80 -14.72
N THR A 127 23.88 -9.74 -16.02
CA THR A 127 24.71 -10.73 -16.74
C THR A 127 26.20 -10.33 -16.75
N VAL A 128 26.52 -9.15 -16.23
CA VAL A 128 27.87 -8.59 -16.16
C VAL A 128 28.36 -8.63 -14.71
N PRO A 129 29.50 -9.29 -14.41
CA PRO A 129 30.14 -9.20 -13.10
C PRO A 129 30.76 -7.81 -12.86
N PRO A 130 30.67 -7.25 -11.63
CA PRO A 130 29.94 -7.75 -10.47
C PRO A 130 28.43 -7.43 -10.51
N GLY A 131 28.04 -6.45 -11.33
CA GLY A 131 26.68 -5.97 -11.52
C GLY A 131 26.66 -4.79 -12.49
N TYR A 132 25.50 -4.18 -12.73
CA TYR A 132 25.40 -2.92 -13.47
C TYR A 132 25.86 -1.75 -12.59
N LEU A 133 26.76 -0.89 -13.05
CA LEU A 133 27.17 0.29 -12.29
C LEU A 133 25.97 1.23 -12.09
N ALA A 134 25.56 1.44 -10.84
CA ALA A 134 24.38 2.22 -10.47
C ALA A 134 24.71 3.46 -9.62
N LEU A 135 26.01 3.77 -9.47
CA LEU A 135 26.48 4.96 -8.75
C LEU A 135 26.37 6.19 -9.65
N SER A 136 25.82 7.29 -9.12
CA SER A 136 25.73 8.57 -9.81
C SER A 136 27.07 8.97 -10.47
N PRO A 137 27.06 9.45 -11.73
CA PRO A 137 25.92 9.86 -12.55
C PRO A 137 25.26 8.73 -13.36
N TYR A 138 25.70 7.47 -13.19
CA TYR A 138 25.14 6.35 -13.93
C TYR A 138 23.83 5.89 -13.29
N SER A 139 22.85 5.60 -14.14
CA SER A 139 21.51 5.16 -13.71
C SER A 139 21.16 3.80 -14.31
N TYR A 140 20.48 2.99 -13.51
CA TYR A 140 19.76 1.81 -13.97
C TYR A 140 18.34 2.20 -14.38
N SER A 141 17.82 1.63 -15.47
CA SER A 141 16.44 1.85 -15.91
C SER A 141 15.82 0.55 -16.38
N GLN A 142 14.57 0.29 -16.01
CA GLN A 142 13.86 -0.94 -16.37
C GLN A 142 12.35 -0.68 -16.44
N THR A 143 11.66 -1.44 -17.30
CA THR A 143 10.20 -1.55 -17.29
C THR A 143 9.79 -2.95 -16.91
N PHE A 144 8.95 -3.08 -15.89
CA PHE A 144 8.26 -4.31 -15.52
C PHE A 144 6.81 -4.25 -16.00
N THR A 145 6.21 -5.41 -16.22
CA THR A 145 4.82 -5.50 -16.70
C THR A 145 4.02 -6.26 -15.66
N ILE A 146 3.20 -5.54 -14.92
CA ILE A 146 2.24 -6.15 -14.01
C ILE A 146 1.21 -6.89 -14.86
N GLY A 147 1.04 -8.18 -14.58
CA GLY A 147 0.07 -9.03 -15.26
C GLY A 147 -1.38 -8.60 -15.04
N GLU A 148 -2.28 -9.44 -15.54
CA GLU A 148 -3.71 -9.27 -15.33
C GLU A 148 -4.02 -9.36 -13.84
N VAL A 149 -4.65 -8.31 -13.31
CA VAL A 149 -5.16 -8.33 -11.94
C VAL A 149 -6.61 -8.85 -11.95
N PRO A 150 -7.02 -9.65 -10.96
CA PRO A 150 -8.36 -10.23 -10.92
C PRO A 150 -9.47 -9.18 -10.97
N GLN A 151 -10.64 -9.57 -11.50
CA GLN A 151 -11.85 -8.78 -11.33
C GLN A 151 -12.17 -8.67 -9.82
N GLY A 152 -12.48 -7.46 -9.34
CA GLY A 152 -12.66 -7.18 -7.91
C GLY A 152 -11.45 -6.51 -7.24
N ALA A 153 -10.26 -6.54 -7.88
CA ALA A 153 -9.12 -5.78 -7.40
C ALA A 153 -9.37 -4.27 -7.50
N THR A 154 -9.21 -3.57 -6.38
CA THR A 154 -9.35 -2.10 -6.26
C THR A 154 -8.00 -1.41 -6.23
N SER A 155 -6.93 -2.14 -5.89
CA SER A 155 -5.56 -1.65 -5.89
C SER A 155 -4.55 -2.77 -6.10
N VAL A 156 -3.30 -2.39 -6.34
CA VAL A 156 -2.17 -3.32 -6.38
C VAL A 156 -1.05 -2.76 -5.52
N GLN A 157 -0.53 -3.60 -4.63
CA GLN A 157 0.73 -3.36 -3.95
C GLN A 157 1.86 -3.88 -4.82
N ILE A 158 2.85 -3.04 -5.11
CA ILE A 158 3.98 -3.37 -5.97
C ILE A 158 5.23 -3.31 -5.11
N GLN A 159 5.76 -4.48 -4.79
CA GLN A 159 6.99 -4.62 -4.03
C GLN A 159 8.18 -4.64 -4.98
N PHE A 160 9.12 -3.74 -4.76
CA PHE A 160 10.42 -3.77 -5.41
C PHE A 160 11.49 -4.20 -4.40
N THR A 161 12.42 -5.03 -4.85
CA THR A 161 13.62 -5.40 -4.10
C THR A 161 14.85 -5.20 -4.99
N TYR A 162 15.86 -4.53 -4.44
CA TYR A 162 17.11 -4.21 -5.10
C TYR A 162 18.26 -4.84 -4.32
N ASP A 163 19.06 -5.66 -5.00
CA ASP A 163 20.30 -6.19 -4.45
C ASP A 163 21.48 -5.39 -5.00
N PHE A 164 22.18 -4.70 -4.13
CA PHE A 164 23.39 -3.94 -4.44
C PHE A 164 24.64 -4.68 -3.96
N LEU A 165 25.74 -4.48 -4.69
CA LEU A 165 27.09 -4.83 -4.29
C LEU A 165 27.92 -3.55 -4.18
N VAL A 166 28.45 -3.31 -2.98
CA VAL A 166 29.32 -2.17 -2.69
C VAL A 166 30.74 -2.69 -2.54
N GLN A 167 31.72 -2.07 -3.21
CA GLN A 167 33.12 -2.41 -2.98
C GLN A 167 33.49 -2.16 -1.51
N THR A 168 34.18 -3.11 -0.86
CA THR A 168 34.58 -2.96 0.55
C THR A 168 35.60 -1.83 0.75
N THR A 169 36.48 -1.62 -0.22
CA THR A 169 37.40 -0.50 -0.34
C THR A 169 37.50 -0.04 -1.81
N PRO A 170 37.94 1.19 -2.10
CA PRO A 170 38.09 1.66 -3.48
C PRO A 170 38.95 0.68 -4.30
N THR A 171 38.50 0.35 -5.52
CA THR A 171 39.16 -0.60 -6.46
C THR A 171 39.17 -2.07 -6.03
N SER A 172 38.58 -2.43 -4.88
CA SER A 172 38.50 -3.81 -4.40
C SER A 172 37.68 -4.73 -5.32
N SER A 173 38.05 -6.00 -5.37
CA SER A 173 37.26 -7.10 -5.94
C SER A 173 36.40 -7.82 -4.89
N GLU A 174 36.41 -7.35 -3.64
CA GLU A 174 35.53 -7.82 -2.57
C GLU A 174 34.35 -6.88 -2.42
N TYR A 175 33.16 -7.46 -2.22
CA TYR A 175 31.91 -6.71 -2.21
C TYR A 175 31.06 -7.05 -0.98
N ALA A 176 30.44 -6.02 -0.40
CA ALA A 176 29.39 -6.16 0.59
C ALA A 176 28.02 -6.13 -0.12
N LYS A 177 27.18 -7.14 0.13
CA LYS A 177 25.79 -7.15 -0.35
C LYS A 177 24.92 -6.24 0.52
N GLN A 178 24.09 -5.43 -0.12
CA GLN A 178 23.10 -4.57 0.54
C GLN A 178 21.76 -4.70 -0.19
N THR A 179 20.72 -5.10 0.53
CA THR A 179 19.38 -5.30 -0.03
C THR A 179 18.46 -4.20 0.44
N GLY A 180 17.82 -3.50 -0.48
CA GLY A 180 16.79 -2.50 -0.21
C GLY A 180 15.45 -2.91 -0.81
N SER A 181 14.35 -2.56 -0.14
CA SER A 181 13.01 -2.80 -0.67
C SER A 181 12.16 -1.54 -0.59
N ASP A 182 11.24 -1.39 -1.53
CA ASP A 182 10.19 -0.37 -1.52
C ASP A 182 8.83 -1.02 -1.83
N LEU A 183 7.77 -0.35 -1.40
CA LEU A 183 6.39 -0.80 -1.62
C LEU A 183 5.57 0.38 -2.12
N LEU A 184 5.03 0.25 -3.33
CA LEU A 184 4.10 1.21 -3.91
C LEU A 184 2.67 0.68 -3.81
N SER A 185 1.71 1.55 -3.57
CA SER A 185 0.29 1.30 -3.70
C SER A 185 -0.25 2.07 -4.91
N VAL A 186 -0.87 1.37 -5.85
CA VAL A 186 -1.47 1.98 -7.05
C VAL A 186 -2.92 1.55 -7.16
N ALA A 187 -3.81 2.51 -7.33
CA ALA A 187 -5.24 2.23 -7.50
C ALA A 187 -5.52 1.58 -8.86
N ILE A 188 -6.50 0.67 -8.89
CA ILE A 188 -7.06 0.12 -10.12
C ILE A 188 -8.31 0.95 -10.44
N ALA A 189 -8.34 1.55 -11.63
CA ALA A 189 -9.48 2.31 -12.12
C ALA A 189 -10.72 1.43 -12.22
N GLN A 190 -11.79 1.90 -11.57
CA GLN A 190 -13.11 1.29 -11.67
C GLN A 190 -13.81 1.88 -12.90
N GLY A 191 -14.39 1.00 -13.72
CA GLY A 191 -15.09 1.36 -14.96
C GLY A 191 -16.55 1.69 -14.72
#